data_AF-X0TML9-F1
#
_entry.id   AF-X0TML9-F1
#
_cell.length_a   1.000
_cell.length_b   1.000
_cell.length_c   1.000
_cell.angle_alpha   90.00
_cell.angle_beta   90.00
_cell.angle_gamma   90.00
#
_symmetry.space_group_name_H-M   'P 1'
#
loop_
_entity.id
_entity.type
_entity.pdbx_description
1 polymer ?
#
loop_
_entity_poly.entity_id
_entity_poly.type
_entity_poly.pdbx_seq_one_letter_code
_entity_poly.pdbx_strand_id
1 'polypeptide(L)'
;TVKLWQKFTHPKMYKESTGEEAAISLQDVDIFKRSIEPLLKSDKLGALLAQFPPSFRNDSFGQRVINAVSRLFGPYRLAVELRHRSWSDDPNTAKLLKENNVAWVQIDEPKFKSSIAEELPVTSDMAYFRFHGRNAETWWTGDSETRYKYLYSAEEIEELADRVKTTAGQTKLLFALFNNHWRGYSPRNAVDMIKCLQLPFKELPMQVRMEADEASE
;
A
#
# COMPACT_ATOMS: atom_id res chain seq x y z
N THR A 1 -5.09 -5.23 -5.55
CA THR A 1 -4.47 -5.65 -4.28
C THR A 1 -5.48 -5.48 -3.17
N VAL A 2 -5.29 -6.08 -1.99
CA VAL A 2 -6.25 -5.98 -0.87
C VAL A 2 -5.52 -5.53 0.38
N LYS A 3 -6.01 -4.47 1.03
CA LYS A 3 -5.49 -4.04 2.32
C LYS A 3 -6.00 -4.98 3.42
N LEU A 4 -5.12 -5.38 4.33
CA LEU A 4 -5.52 -6.16 5.49
C LEU A 4 -6.59 -5.43 6.32
N TRP A 5 -7.42 -6.20 7.01
CA TRP A 5 -8.43 -5.66 7.91
C TRP A 5 -7.79 -4.73 8.94
N GLN A 6 -8.41 -3.57 9.14
CA GLN A 6 -7.93 -2.52 10.05
C GLN A 6 -7.66 -3.05 11.47
N LYS A 7 -8.43 -4.03 11.94
CA LYS A 7 -8.21 -4.73 13.23
C LYS A 7 -6.78 -5.26 13.39
N PHE A 8 -6.13 -5.67 12.30
CA PHE A 8 -4.78 -6.25 12.32
C PHE A 8 -3.65 -5.22 12.34
N THR A 9 -3.93 -3.96 11.97
CA THR A 9 -2.88 -2.97 11.67
C THR A 9 -3.05 -1.64 12.42
N HIS A 10 -4.28 -1.28 12.82
CA HIS A 10 -4.61 -0.01 13.47
C HIS A 10 -5.54 -0.24 14.68
N PRO A 11 -5.06 -0.85 15.77
CA PRO A 11 -5.91 -1.24 16.90
C PRO A 11 -6.65 -0.05 17.55
N LYS A 12 -6.00 1.13 17.62
CA LYS A 12 -6.62 2.35 18.14
C LYS A 12 -7.80 2.83 17.27
N MET A 13 -7.59 2.89 15.96
CA MET A 13 -8.61 3.32 15.00
C MET A 13 -9.77 2.31 14.91
N TYR A 14 -9.47 1.01 15.06
CA TYR A 14 -10.51 -0.02 15.16
C TYR A 14 -11.39 0.22 16.40
N LYS A 15 -10.80 0.46 17.57
CA LYS A 15 -11.54 0.78 18.78
C LYS A 15 -12.37 2.06 18.67
N GLU A 16 -11.80 3.11 18.08
CA GLU A 16 -12.50 4.38 17.87
C GLU A 16 -13.73 4.23 16.94
N SER A 17 -13.64 3.35 15.94
CA SER A 17 -14.73 3.15 14.96
C SER A 17 -15.78 2.13 15.37
N THR A 18 -15.41 1.11 16.17
CA THR A 18 -16.30 0.00 16.54
C THR A 18 -16.72 0.01 18.00
N GLY A 19 -15.99 0.74 18.87
CA GLY A 19 -16.14 0.65 20.32
C GLY A 19 -15.47 -0.59 20.94
N GLU A 20 -14.94 -1.51 20.14
CA GLU A 20 -14.38 -2.78 20.60
C GLU A 20 -12.85 -2.77 20.65
N GLU A 21 -12.28 -3.49 21.61
CA GLU A 21 -10.84 -3.73 21.61
C GLU A 21 -10.42 -4.57 20.39
N ALA A 22 -9.30 -4.21 19.78
CA ALA A 22 -8.74 -4.95 18.64
C ALA A 22 -8.01 -6.23 19.09
N ALA A 23 -8.69 -7.07 19.88
CA ALA A 23 -8.20 -8.39 20.23
C ALA A 23 -8.24 -9.28 18.97
N ILE A 24 -7.06 -9.58 18.42
CA ILE A 24 -6.91 -10.40 17.21
C ILE A 24 -6.89 -11.87 17.61
N SER A 25 -7.87 -12.63 17.11
CA SER A 25 -7.95 -14.09 17.24
C SER A 25 -7.53 -14.79 15.95
N LEU A 26 -7.26 -16.10 16.02
CA LEU A 26 -7.09 -16.92 14.82
C LEU A 26 -8.37 -16.96 13.97
N GLN A 27 -9.54 -16.89 14.61
CA GLN A 27 -10.82 -16.84 13.92
C GLN A 27 -10.95 -15.59 13.05
N ASP A 28 -10.49 -14.43 13.52
CA ASP A 28 -10.47 -13.19 12.72
C ASP A 28 -9.61 -13.37 11.45
N VAL A 29 -8.45 -14.03 11.59
CA VAL A 29 -7.54 -14.31 10.47
C VAL A 29 -8.21 -15.25 9.47
N ASP A 30 -8.89 -16.30 9.95
CA ASP A 30 -9.60 -17.25 9.10
C ASP A 30 -10.77 -16.60 8.35
N ILE A 31 -11.53 -15.73 9.03
CA ILE A 31 -12.60 -14.94 8.40
C ILE A 31 -12.01 -14.09 7.27
N PHE A 32 -10.93 -13.35 7.53
CA PHE A 32 -10.30 -12.53 6.49
C PHE A 32 -9.81 -13.37 5.31
N LYS A 33 -9.15 -14.51 5.56
CA LYS A 33 -8.65 -15.42 4.52
C LYS A 33 -9.78 -15.97 3.66
N ARG A 34 -10.91 -16.38 4.27
CA ARG A 34 -12.11 -16.84 3.55
C ARG A 34 -12.70 -15.74 2.69
N SER A 35 -12.78 -14.50 3.20
CA SER A 35 -13.32 -13.37 2.46
C SER A 35 -12.52 -13.02 1.20
N ILE A 36 -11.21 -13.26 1.18
CA ILE A 36 -10.35 -13.03 -0.01
C ILE A 36 -10.19 -14.28 -0.90
N GLU A 37 -10.68 -15.44 -0.46
CA GLU A 37 -10.54 -16.71 -1.18
C GLU A 37 -11.07 -16.66 -2.62
N PRO A 38 -12.22 -16.02 -2.92
CA PRO A 38 -12.71 -15.90 -4.30
C PRO A 38 -11.71 -15.20 -5.22
N LEU A 39 -11.03 -14.15 -4.73
CA LEU A 39 -10.01 -13.43 -5.51
C LEU A 39 -8.77 -14.28 -5.75
N LEU A 40 -8.40 -15.10 -4.76
CA LEU A 40 -7.29 -16.04 -4.91
C LEU A 40 -7.63 -17.13 -5.93
N LYS A 41 -8.78 -17.79 -5.80
CA LYS A 41 -9.23 -18.87 -6.69
C LYS A 41 -9.43 -18.43 -8.14
N SER A 42 -9.70 -17.15 -8.36
CA SER A 42 -9.87 -16.58 -9.70
C SER A 42 -8.62 -15.88 -10.25
N ASP A 43 -7.44 -16.04 -9.61
CA ASP A 43 -6.18 -15.38 -9.98
C ASP A 43 -6.25 -13.84 -10.06
N LYS A 44 -7.18 -13.23 -9.30
CA LYS A 44 -7.36 -11.76 -9.23
C LYS A 44 -6.70 -11.14 -8.01
N LEU A 45 -6.22 -11.96 -7.06
CA LEU A 45 -5.50 -11.48 -5.89
C LEU A 45 -4.03 -11.18 -6.25
N GLY A 46 -3.74 -9.91 -6.51
CA GLY A 46 -2.37 -9.45 -6.79
C GLY A 46 -1.43 -9.58 -5.58
N ALA A 47 -1.75 -8.85 -4.50
CA ALA A 47 -0.99 -8.81 -3.25
C ALA A 47 -1.86 -8.33 -2.07
N LEU A 48 -1.44 -8.67 -0.86
CA LEU A 48 -1.95 -8.17 0.41
C LEU A 48 -1.10 -7.00 0.91
N LEU A 49 -1.74 -5.95 1.41
CA LEU A 49 -1.09 -4.77 1.99
C LEU A 49 -1.35 -4.69 3.50
N ALA A 50 -0.30 -4.85 4.30
CA ALA A 50 -0.29 -4.58 5.73
C ALA A 50 0.29 -3.18 5.99
N GLN A 51 -0.56 -2.17 5.99
CA GLN A 51 -0.13 -0.79 6.25
C GLN A 51 -0.29 -0.43 7.71
N PHE A 52 0.76 0.10 8.34
CA PHE A 52 0.77 0.49 9.74
C PHE A 52 0.81 2.02 9.90
N PRO A 53 0.28 2.57 11.01
CA PRO A 53 0.28 4.01 11.25
C PRO A 53 1.70 4.53 11.57
N PRO A 54 1.97 5.84 11.46
CA PRO A 54 3.24 6.46 11.85
C PRO A 54 3.63 6.25 13.33
N SER A 55 2.66 5.94 14.20
CA SER A 55 2.91 5.62 15.61
C SER A 55 3.43 4.19 15.83
N PHE A 56 3.42 3.34 14.81
CA PHE A 56 3.93 1.97 14.89
C PHE A 56 5.45 1.93 14.70
N ARG A 57 6.16 1.65 15.80
CA ARG A 57 7.62 1.74 15.89
C ARG A 57 8.27 0.35 15.88
N ASN A 58 9.56 0.32 15.57
CA ASN A 58 10.40 -0.87 15.71
C ASN A 58 10.78 -1.05 17.19
N ASP A 59 9.82 -1.49 17.97
CA ASP A 59 9.99 -1.91 19.36
C ASP A 59 9.61 -3.40 19.50
N SER A 60 9.70 -3.95 20.71
CA SER A 60 9.38 -5.36 20.94
C SER A 60 7.94 -5.73 20.56
N PHE A 61 6.98 -4.80 20.66
CA PHE A 61 5.61 -5.06 20.23
C PHE A 61 5.51 -5.03 18.70
N GLY A 62 6.07 -4.02 18.06
CA GLY A 62 6.11 -3.89 16.61
C GLY A 62 6.76 -5.10 15.94
N GLN A 63 7.90 -5.56 16.44
CA GLN A 63 8.58 -6.75 15.93
C GLN A 63 7.71 -8.01 16.05
N ARG A 64 7.02 -8.22 17.18
CA ARG A 64 6.09 -9.35 17.33
C ARG A 64 4.96 -9.28 16.31
N VAL A 65 4.41 -8.09 16.06
CA VAL A 65 3.34 -7.89 15.07
C VAL A 65 3.83 -8.18 13.66
N ILE A 66 4.99 -7.67 13.25
CA ILE A 66 5.55 -7.96 11.91
C ILE A 66 5.83 -9.44 11.74
N ASN A 67 6.43 -10.11 12.72
CA ASN A 67 6.63 -11.56 12.66
C ASN A 67 5.31 -12.33 12.54
N ALA A 68 4.28 -11.94 13.29
CA ALA A 68 2.96 -12.58 13.21
C ALA A 68 2.31 -12.36 11.84
N VAL A 69 2.34 -11.13 11.31
CA VAL A 69 1.76 -10.81 10.00
C VAL A 69 2.49 -11.54 8.88
N SER A 70 3.83 -11.55 8.89
CA SER A 70 4.64 -12.31 7.94
C SER A 70 4.33 -13.80 7.98
N ARG A 71 4.20 -14.39 9.18
CA ARG A 71 3.86 -15.82 9.32
C ARG A 71 2.44 -16.14 8.84
N LEU A 72 1.46 -15.31 9.17
CA LEU A 72 0.05 -15.59 8.90
C LEU A 72 -0.33 -15.35 7.43
N PHE A 73 0.29 -14.35 6.80
CA PHE A 73 -0.05 -13.88 5.45
C PHE A 73 1.08 -14.01 4.43
N GLY A 74 2.27 -14.48 4.83
CA GLY A 74 3.40 -14.77 3.93
C GLY A 74 3.16 -15.86 2.87
N PRO A 75 2.20 -16.80 3.03
CA PRO A 75 1.80 -17.66 1.91
C PRO A 75 1.19 -16.90 0.71
N TYR A 76 0.80 -15.63 0.90
CA TYR A 76 0.37 -14.72 -0.16
C TYR A 76 1.51 -13.76 -0.52
N ARG A 77 1.42 -13.07 -1.67
CA ARG A 77 2.29 -11.91 -1.92
C ARG A 77 1.96 -10.81 -0.91
N LEU A 78 2.85 -10.57 0.03
CA LEU A 78 2.63 -9.64 1.14
C LEU A 78 3.54 -8.42 1.01
N ALA A 79 2.92 -7.25 1.13
CA ALA A 79 3.58 -5.96 1.24
C ALA A 79 3.32 -5.35 2.62
N VAL A 80 4.36 -4.85 3.27
CA VAL A 80 4.27 -4.17 4.57
C VAL A 80 4.70 -2.72 4.42
N GLU A 81 3.85 -1.81 4.89
CA GLU A 81 4.11 -0.38 4.84
C GLU A 81 4.37 0.17 6.24
N LEU A 82 5.61 0.58 6.45
CA LEU A 82 6.14 1.12 7.71
C LEU A 82 6.45 2.60 7.51
N ARG A 83 5.93 3.45 8.41
CA ARG A 83 6.00 4.92 8.26
C ARG A 83 6.93 5.61 9.24
N HIS A 84 7.50 4.87 10.20
CA HIS A 84 8.35 5.43 11.24
C HIS A 84 9.82 5.05 11.03
N ARG A 85 10.73 6.02 11.09
CA ARG A 85 12.18 5.85 10.81
C ARG A 85 12.87 4.75 11.62
N SER A 86 12.37 4.43 12.82
CA SER A 86 12.93 3.34 13.64
C SER A 86 13.03 2.00 12.91
N TRP A 87 12.21 1.81 11.87
CA TRP A 87 12.28 0.63 11.01
C TRP A 87 13.42 0.73 9.99
N SER A 88 13.59 1.86 9.31
CA SER A 88 14.67 2.08 8.34
C SER A 88 16.04 2.25 9.00
N ASP A 89 16.08 2.79 10.22
CA ASP A 89 17.31 3.01 10.98
C ASP A 89 17.91 1.69 11.51
N ASP A 90 17.11 0.62 11.56
CA ASP A 90 17.55 -0.72 11.97
C ASP A 90 17.77 -1.63 10.74
N PRO A 91 19.02 -2.00 10.42
CA PRO A 91 19.32 -2.86 9.27
C PRO A 91 18.68 -4.26 9.38
N ASN A 92 18.33 -4.72 10.59
CA ASN A 92 17.67 -6.01 10.78
C ASN A 92 16.24 -6.04 10.21
N THR A 93 15.58 -4.89 10.05
CA THR A 93 14.25 -4.81 9.42
C THR A 93 14.30 -5.33 7.99
N ALA A 94 15.28 -4.87 7.20
CA ALA A 94 15.45 -5.32 5.82
C ALA A 94 15.72 -6.83 5.74
N LYS A 95 16.57 -7.33 6.65
CA LYS A 95 16.89 -8.76 6.76
C LYS A 95 15.64 -9.58 7.07
N LEU A 96 14.87 -9.19 8.09
CA LEU A 96 13.62 -9.85 8.49
C LEU A 96 12.62 -9.94 7.34
N LEU A 97 12.38 -8.83 6.64
CA LEU A 97 11.45 -8.80 5.52
C LEU A 97 11.95 -9.66 4.36
N LYS A 98 13.25 -9.61 4.05
CA LYS A 98 13.88 -10.42 3.00
C LYS A 98 13.82 -11.91 3.26
N GLU A 99 14.08 -12.35 4.49
CA GLU A 99 13.99 -13.76 4.89
C GLU A 99 12.58 -14.33 4.75
N ASN A 100 11.55 -13.48 4.86
CA ASN A 100 10.14 -13.88 4.72
C ASN A 100 9.54 -13.57 3.34
N ASN A 101 10.36 -13.12 2.36
CA ASN A 101 9.91 -12.64 1.04
C ASN A 101 8.76 -11.62 1.13
N VAL A 102 8.84 -10.68 2.09
CA VAL A 102 7.84 -9.62 2.29
C VAL A 102 8.33 -8.34 1.66
N ALA A 103 7.51 -7.74 0.78
CA ALA A 103 7.85 -6.50 0.14
C ALA A 103 7.75 -5.32 1.12
N TRP A 104 8.87 -4.66 1.38
CA TRP A 104 8.86 -3.36 2.03
C TRP A 104 8.30 -2.33 1.06
N VAL A 105 7.14 -1.76 1.41
CA VAL A 105 6.48 -0.75 0.56
C VAL A 105 7.36 0.49 0.45
N GLN A 106 7.63 0.90 -0.79
CA GLN A 106 8.28 2.15 -1.15
C GLN A 106 7.23 3.26 -1.10
N ILE A 107 7.45 4.27 -0.25
CA ILE A 107 6.44 5.31 0.04
C ILE A 107 7.00 6.67 -0.40
N ASP A 108 6.26 7.36 -1.26
CA ASP A 108 6.43 8.80 -1.47
C ASP A 108 5.39 9.56 -0.64
N GLU A 109 5.88 10.37 0.29
CA GLU A 109 5.12 11.21 1.22
C GLU A 109 6.00 12.40 1.66
N PRO A 110 5.43 13.50 2.19
CA PRO A 110 6.24 14.57 2.74
C PRO A 110 7.09 14.05 3.91
N LYS A 111 8.37 14.45 3.95
CA LYS A 111 9.30 13.95 4.96
C LYS A 111 9.34 14.84 6.20
N PHE A 112 9.22 14.19 7.35
CA PHE A 112 9.31 14.77 8.67
C PHE A 112 10.40 14.06 9.49
N LYS A 113 10.73 14.59 10.67
CA LYS A 113 11.79 14.06 11.55
C LYS A 113 11.66 12.56 11.86
N SER A 114 10.43 12.04 11.92
CA SER A 114 10.12 10.63 12.22
C SER A 114 9.79 9.80 10.99
N SER A 115 9.74 10.37 9.79
CA SER A 115 9.38 9.67 8.56
C SER A 115 10.38 8.58 8.23
N ILE A 116 9.87 7.48 7.71
CA ILE A 116 10.70 6.42 7.13
C ILE A 116 11.65 7.00 6.05
N ALA A 117 12.83 6.38 5.91
CA ALA A 117 13.79 6.74 4.86
C ALA A 117 13.14 6.81 3.47
N GLU A 118 13.64 7.71 2.63
CA GLU A 118 13.17 7.87 1.24
C GLU A 118 13.48 6.62 0.40
N GLU A 119 14.70 6.11 0.54
CA GLU A 119 15.16 4.92 -0.15
C GLU A 119 15.17 3.72 0.80
N LEU A 120 14.49 2.66 0.39
CA LEU A 120 14.41 1.40 1.13
C LEU A 120 14.94 0.26 0.26
N PRO A 121 15.58 -0.76 0.86
CA PRO A 121 16.06 -1.91 0.11
C PRO A 121 14.91 -2.75 -0.45
N VAL A 122 15.12 -3.35 -1.62
CA VAL A 122 14.23 -4.38 -2.16
C VAL A 122 14.35 -5.64 -1.32
N THR A 123 13.22 -6.10 -0.78
CA THR A 123 13.14 -7.17 0.24
C THR A 123 12.28 -8.35 -0.22
N SER A 124 11.80 -8.35 -1.45
CA SER A 124 10.99 -9.44 -2.01
C SER A 124 11.22 -9.52 -3.52
N ASP A 125 10.85 -10.65 -4.12
CA ASP A 125 10.71 -10.76 -5.56
C ASP A 125 9.54 -9.94 -6.13
N MET A 126 8.72 -9.36 -5.26
CA MET A 126 7.72 -8.33 -5.57
C MET A 126 8.14 -6.96 -5.04
N ALA A 127 7.91 -5.90 -5.81
CA ALA A 127 7.96 -4.51 -5.36
C ALA A 127 6.57 -3.90 -5.22
N TYR A 128 6.43 -2.96 -4.30
CA TYR A 128 5.16 -2.28 -4.03
C TYR A 128 5.41 -0.81 -3.71
N PHE A 129 4.92 0.09 -4.56
CA PHE A 129 5.01 1.53 -4.42
C PHE A 129 3.66 2.13 -4.04
N ARG A 130 3.70 3.14 -3.15
CA ARG A 130 2.55 4.00 -2.86
C ARG A 130 2.95 5.47 -2.86
N PHE A 131 2.27 6.23 -3.71
CA PHE A 131 2.50 7.66 -3.88
C PHE A 131 1.36 8.44 -3.22
N HIS A 132 1.63 9.06 -2.07
CA HIS A 132 0.62 9.77 -1.29
C HIS A 132 0.52 11.27 -1.61
N GLY A 133 1.48 11.81 -2.35
CA GLY A 133 1.69 13.24 -2.54
C GLY A 133 2.70 13.81 -1.56
N ARG A 134 3.19 15.02 -1.85
CA ARG A 134 4.20 15.73 -1.03
C ARG A 134 3.63 17.00 -0.37
N ASN A 135 2.32 17.02 -0.09
CA ASN A 135 1.65 18.14 0.61
C ASN A 135 2.02 18.18 2.11
N ALA A 136 3.13 18.84 2.43
CA ALA A 136 3.60 18.99 3.80
C ALA A 136 2.71 19.92 4.66
N GLU A 137 2.08 20.92 4.04
CA GLU A 137 1.32 21.98 4.72
C GLU A 137 0.14 21.44 5.51
N THR A 138 -0.62 20.51 4.90
CA THR A 138 -1.86 19.96 5.48
C THR A 138 -1.73 18.49 5.86
N TRP A 139 -0.51 17.94 5.87
CA TRP A 139 -0.32 16.50 6.12
C TRP A 139 -0.86 16.06 7.49
N TRP A 140 -0.62 16.85 8.54
CA TRP A 140 -1.04 16.51 9.91
C TRP A 140 -2.34 17.19 10.35
N THR A 141 -2.70 18.29 9.69
CA THR A 141 -3.82 19.17 10.08
C THR A 141 -5.03 19.01 9.17
N GLY A 142 -4.85 18.48 7.97
CA GLY A 142 -5.93 18.19 7.03
C GLY A 142 -6.71 16.94 7.39
N ASP A 143 -7.91 16.85 6.80
CA ASP A 143 -8.77 15.68 6.85
C ASP A 143 -8.28 14.54 5.93
N SER A 144 -9.11 13.50 5.78
CA SER A 144 -8.81 12.33 4.96
C SER A 144 -8.61 12.63 3.48
N GLU A 145 -9.00 13.80 2.98
CA GLU A 145 -8.86 14.16 1.57
C GLU A 145 -7.78 15.22 1.34
N THR A 146 -7.79 16.27 2.15
CA THR A 146 -6.87 17.42 2.02
C THR A 146 -5.42 17.03 2.32
N ARG A 147 -5.18 16.06 3.21
CA ARG A 147 -3.85 15.45 3.41
C ARG A 147 -3.25 14.94 2.10
N TYR A 148 -4.08 14.40 1.21
CA TYR A 148 -3.69 13.79 -0.06
C TYR A 148 -3.89 14.73 -1.26
N LYS A 149 -4.15 16.01 -1.01
CA LYS A 149 -4.27 17.06 -2.05
C LYS A 149 -2.89 17.40 -2.62
N TYR A 150 -2.44 16.60 -3.57
CA TYR A 150 -1.18 16.83 -4.26
C TYR A 150 -1.27 16.32 -5.70
N LEU A 151 -1.01 17.18 -6.67
CA LEU A 151 -0.86 16.77 -8.06
C LEU A 151 0.63 16.78 -8.36
N TYR A 152 1.22 15.61 -8.62
CA TYR A 152 2.63 15.53 -8.95
C TYR A 152 2.91 16.29 -10.25
N SER A 153 4.03 17.01 -10.28
CA SER A 153 4.53 17.68 -11.49
C SER A 153 5.10 16.67 -12.49
N ALA A 154 5.40 17.11 -13.71
CA ALA A 154 6.01 16.25 -14.71
C ALA A 154 7.39 15.75 -14.25
N GLU A 155 8.18 16.65 -13.67
CA GLU A 155 9.52 16.38 -13.15
C GLU A 155 9.48 15.36 -12.00
N GLU A 156 8.49 15.48 -11.10
CA GLU A 156 8.31 14.52 -10.01
C GLU A 156 7.84 13.15 -10.54
N ILE A 157 7.01 13.12 -11.59
CA ILE A 157 6.62 11.86 -12.24
C ILE A 157 7.83 11.19 -12.88
N GLU A 158 8.72 11.92 -13.52
CA GLU A 158 9.98 11.40 -14.08
C GLU A 158 10.87 10.80 -12.98
N GLU A 159 11.09 11.55 -11.88
CA GLU A 159 11.83 11.09 -10.71
C GLU A 159 11.27 9.77 -10.14
N LEU A 160 9.96 9.70 -9.96
CA LEU A 160 9.27 8.51 -9.44
C LEU A 160 9.32 7.35 -10.46
N ALA A 161 9.20 7.64 -11.75
CA ALA A 161 9.27 6.64 -12.81
C ALA A 161 10.66 5.99 -12.87
N ASP A 162 11.75 6.75 -12.69
CA ASP A 162 13.10 6.21 -12.64
C ASP A 162 13.30 5.25 -11.46
N ARG A 163 12.75 5.59 -10.29
CA ARG A 163 12.75 4.70 -9.11
C ARG A 163 11.97 3.42 -9.37
N VAL A 164 10.78 3.55 -9.98
CA VAL A 164 9.93 2.40 -10.36
C VAL A 164 10.66 1.51 -11.36
N LYS A 165 11.26 2.09 -12.42
CA LYS A 165 11.98 1.36 -13.46
C LYS A 165 13.20 0.63 -12.91
N THR A 166 13.98 1.30 -12.07
CA THR A 166 15.15 0.70 -11.39
C THR A 166 14.74 -0.49 -10.54
N THR A 167 13.66 -0.34 -9.77
CA THR A 167 13.15 -1.39 -8.89
C THR A 167 12.50 -2.54 -9.66
N ALA A 168 11.84 -2.25 -10.78
CA ALA A 168 11.28 -3.26 -11.68
C ALA A 168 12.38 -4.18 -12.24
N GLY A 169 13.58 -3.66 -12.52
CA GLY A 169 14.72 -4.47 -12.96
C GLY A 169 15.25 -5.46 -11.92
N GLN A 170 14.85 -5.32 -10.65
CA GLN A 170 15.29 -6.17 -9.53
C GLN A 170 14.20 -7.14 -9.05
N THR A 171 12.99 -7.05 -9.61
CA THR A 171 11.81 -7.78 -9.13
C THR A 171 11.06 -8.43 -10.28
N LYS A 172 10.27 -9.46 -9.97
CA LYS A 172 9.46 -10.18 -10.97
C LYS A 172 8.09 -9.54 -11.19
N LEU A 173 7.61 -8.78 -10.20
CA LEU A 173 6.30 -8.16 -10.19
C LEU A 173 6.37 -6.84 -9.42
N LEU A 174 5.83 -5.77 -9.98
CA LEU A 174 5.78 -4.47 -9.33
C LEU A 174 4.36 -3.92 -9.35
N PHE A 175 3.90 -3.43 -8.20
CA PHE A 175 2.69 -2.64 -8.09
C PHE A 175 3.05 -1.18 -7.78
N ALA A 176 2.49 -0.23 -8.53
CA ALA A 176 2.62 1.20 -8.25
C ALA A 176 1.23 1.82 -8.10
N LEU A 177 0.93 2.35 -6.91
CA LEU A 177 -0.40 2.87 -6.58
C LEU A 177 -0.33 4.34 -6.19
N PHE A 178 -1.11 5.15 -6.90
CA PHE A 178 -1.36 6.54 -6.52
C PHE A 178 -2.49 6.62 -5.49
N ASN A 179 -2.25 7.34 -4.40
CA ASN A 179 -3.18 7.54 -3.28
C ASN A 179 -3.46 9.03 -3.00
N ASN A 180 -2.97 9.92 -3.85
CA ASN A 180 -3.27 11.36 -3.89
C ASN A 180 -4.67 11.63 -4.48
N HIS A 181 -5.73 11.09 -3.88
CA HIS A 181 -7.03 10.94 -4.54
C HIS A 181 -7.87 12.22 -4.67
N TRP A 182 -7.39 13.36 -4.20
CA TRP A 182 -8.09 14.64 -4.29
C TRP A 182 -8.48 14.96 -5.75
N ARG A 183 -9.77 15.17 -6.02
CA ARG A 183 -10.32 15.58 -7.33
C ARG A 183 -9.78 14.81 -8.54
N GLY A 184 -9.51 13.51 -8.39
CA GLY A 184 -9.03 12.68 -9.51
C GLY A 184 -7.57 12.90 -9.89
N TYR A 185 -6.73 13.43 -9.00
CA TYR A 185 -5.29 13.54 -9.27
C TYR A 185 -4.60 12.18 -9.40
N SER A 186 -4.99 11.18 -8.59
CA SER A 186 -4.44 9.82 -8.70
C SER A 186 -4.57 9.18 -10.08
N PRO A 187 -5.74 9.09 -10.74
CA PRO A 187 -5.82 8.53 -12.08
C PRO A 187 -5.05 9.36 -13.11
N ARG A 188 -5.01 10.70 -12.97
CA ARG A 188 -4.19 11.55 -13.84
C ARG A 188 -2.71 11.21 -13.74
N ASN A 189 -2.16 11.21 -12.52
CA ASN A 189 -0.75 10.90 -12.31
C ASN A 189 -0.40 9.44 -12.65
N ALA A 190 -1.33 8.50 -12.48
CA ALA A 190 -1.15 7.13 -12.97
C ALA A 190 -1.00 7.08 -14.49
N VAL A 191 -1.80 7.84 -15.24
CA VAL A 191 -1.66 7.96 -16.71
C VAL A 191 -0.35 8.65 -17.08
N ASP A 192 0.06 9.68 -16.36
CA ASP A 192 1.34 10.37 -16.59
C ASP A 192 2.52 9.40 -16.39
N MET A 193 2.47 8.55 -15.35
CA MET A 193 3.48 7.52 -15.10
C MET A 193 3.49 6.43 -16.16
N ILE A 194 2.32 5.96 -16.63
CA ILE A 194 2.21 4.99 -17.73
C ILE A 194 2.89 5.54 -18.99
N LYS A 195 2.65 6.82 -19.32
CA LYS A 195 3.28 7.50 -20.46
C LYS A 195 4.79 7.62 -20.28
N CYS A 196 5.25 8.08 -19.10
CA CYS A 196 6.66 8.25 -18.78
C CYS A 196 7.42 6.91 -18.89
N LEU A 197 6.85 5.83 -18.36
CA LEU A 197 7.41 4.47 -18.42
C LEU A 197 7.22 3.78 -19.78
N GLN A 198 6.51 4.41 -20.73
CA GLN A 198 6.16 3.85 -22.03
C GLN A 198 5.45 2.48 -21.92
N LEU A 199 4.62 2.31 -20.89
CA LEU A 199 3.86 1.09 -20.69
C LEU A 199 2.67 1.03 -21.66
N PRO A 200 2.31 -0.16 -22.15
CA PRO A 200 1.13 -0.29 -22.99
C PRO A 200 -0.12 0.10 -22.19
N PHE A 201 -0.94 0.96 -22.77
CA PHE A 201 -2.27 1.23 -22.23
C PHE A 201 -3.15 0.02 -22.51
N LYS A 202 -3.52 -0.73 -21.47
CA LYS A 202 -4.48 -1.81 -21.60
C LYS A 202 -5.87 -1.23 -21.37
N GLU A 203 -6.71 -1.22 -22.41
CA GLU A 203 -8.12 -0.93 -22.21
C GLU A 203 -8.68 -1.92 -21.20
N LEU A 204 -9.26 -1.39 -20.11
CA LEU A 204 -10.05 -2.21 -19.22
C LEU A 204 -11.28 -2.65 -20.02
N PRO A 205 -11.65 -3.94 -20.03
CA PRO A 205 -12.89 -4.37 -20.65
C PRO A 205 -14.05 -3.79 -19.84
N MET A 206 -14.46 -2.56 -20.17
CA MET A 206 -15.69 -1.97 -19.69
C MET A 206 -16.83 -2.62 -20.45
N GLN A 207 -17.32 -3.75 -19.95
CA GLN A 207 -18.68 -4.17 -20.28
C GLN A 207 -19.65 -3.31 -19.48
N VAL A 208 -19.92 -2.09 -19.96
CA VAL A 208 -21.12 -1.38 -19.53
C VAL A 208 -22.26 -1.95 -20.35
N ARG A 209 -22.94 -2.97 -19.81
CA ARG A 209 -24.34 -3.17 -20.19
C ARG A 209 -25.11 -2.09 -19.43
N MET A 210 -25.38 -0.98 -20.12
CA MET A 210 -26.52 -0.17 -19.71
C MET A 210 -27.72 -1.05 -20.05
N GLU A 211 -28.40 -1.57 -19.03
CA GLU A 211 -29.76 -2.05 -19.23
C GLU A 211 -30.52 -0.84 -19.77
N ALA A 212 -30.94 -0.94 -21.04
CA ALA A 212 -31.87 0.04 -21.59
C ALA A 212 -33.11 -0.03 -20.70
N ASP A 213 -33.47 1.09 -20.09
CA ASP A 213 -34.75 1.21 -19.40
C ASP A 213 -35.84 0.72 -20.36
N GLU A 214 -36.41 -0.45 -20.07
CA GLU A 214 -37.68 -0.89 -20.61
C GLU A 214 -38.76 0.04 -20.03
N ALA A 215 -38.84 1.26 -20.54
CA ALA A 215 -40.05 2.06 -20.47
C ALA A 215 -40.97 1.56 -21.58
N SER A 216 -41.78 0.57 -21.20
CA SER A 216 -42.95 0.04 -21.86
C SER A 216 -43.79 1.10 -22.61
N GLU A 217 -44.23 0.71 -23.80
CA GLU A 217 -45.32 1.31 -24.61
C GLU A 217 -46.60 1.61 -23.81
#